data_AF-A0A847ED08-F1
#
_entry.id   AF-A0A847ED08-F1
#
_cell.length_a   1.000
_cell.length_b   1.000
_cell.length_c   1.000
_cell.angle_alpha   90.00
_cell.angle_beta   90.00
_cell.angle_gamma   90.00
#
_symmetry.space_group_name_H-M   'P 1'
#
loop_
_entity.id
_entity.type
_entity.pdbx_description
1 polymer ?
#
loop_
_entity_poly.entity_id
_entity_poly.type
_entity_poly.pdbx_seq_one_letter_code
_entity_poly.pdbx_strand_id
1 'polypeptide(L)'
;MKTGLLVAFLICTLCQASLAAPQVQLELTYPAGKSPKVFTSGWLFGAKCTVTDAKGIKKDVSGQVVWSGTGTFTPKVGSPVRPTFRGPGANEIKLTYGTGKSAVSKTYRITAVDPAKYARVGDKSLCRADVHGCPACPHVTSGPITTGSPQVLIDGKPAARVGDTGINTVPCCGANTFKLTHGDAQVLINGRPAVKMGDKTQHCGGAGVVMDASAAITAPNTAADGTYSGSFTGDAGGAVKLTIKGTSVTGSFSGKHIVEGGGSATLALSGDYNPKTGGIMARMSGKAGYTYEGKKYTATVTGILTGTLAKSVIKGTWQAEGKGMYTATTEGRFQAARAQK
;
A
#
# COMPACT_ATOMS: atom_id res chain seq x y z
N MET A 1 17.55 -101.47 24.90
CA MET A 1 16.44 -100.55 25.20
C MET A 1 16.94 -99.52 26.22
N LYS A 2 16.80 -98.22 25.89
CA LYS A 2 16.93 -97.02 26.76
C LYS A 2 18.33 -96.80 27.37
N THR A 3 18.96 -95.62 27.36
CA THR A 3 18.52 -94.24 27.09
C THR A 3 19.79 -93.40 26.87
N GLY A 4 19.75 -92.53 25.86
CA GLY A 4 20.87 -91.70 25.43
C GLY A 4 21.17 -90.51 26.35
N LEU A 5 22.44 -90.17 26.35
CA LEU A 5 23.13 -89.05 26.99
C LEU A 5 22.47 -87.70 26.66
N LEU A 6 21.93 -87.02 27.68
CA LEU A 6 21.42 -85.65 27.55
C LEU A 6 22.59 -84.66 27.66
N VAL A 7 23.11 -84.21 26.51
CA VAL A 7 24.03 -83.07 26.45
C VAL A 7 23.19 -81.80 26.57
N ALA A 8 23.27 -81.15 27.73
CA ALA A 8 22.66 -79.85 27.96
C ALA A 8 23.38 -78.79 27.10
N PHE A 9 22.79 -78.46 25.94
CA PHE A 9 23.17 -77.28 25.18
C PHE A 9 22.70 -76.04 25.94
N LEU A 10 23.65 -75.45 26.66
CA LEU A 10 23.59 -74.09 27.19
C LEU A 10 23.52 -73.11 26.01
N ILE A 11 22.33 -72.84 25.47
CA ILE A 11 22.14 -71.73 24.51
C ILE A 11 22.20 -70.44 25.33
N CYS A 12 23.41 -69.92 25.37
CA CYS A 12 23.79 -68.61 25.86
C CYS A 12 22.82 -67.54 25.33
N THR A 13 22.03 -66.95 26.22
CA THR A 13 21.18 -65.79 25.96
C THR A 13 22.06 -64.54 25.83
N LEU A 14 22.93 -64.51 24.82
CA LEU A 14 23.68 -63.32 24.45
C LEU A 14 22.75 -62.37 23.71
N CYS A 15 22.17 -61.45 24.50
CA CYS A 15 22.11 -60.03 24.17
C CYS A 15 21.85 -59.71 22.68
N GLN A 16 20.62 -59.93 22.21
CA GLN A 16 20.11 -59.16 21.08
C GLN A 16 19.88 -57.74 21.59
N ALA A 17 20.93 -56.93 21.63
CA ALA A 17 20.78 -55.50 21.60
C ALA A 17 20.06 -55.17 20.29
N SER A 18 18.74 -55.04 20.37
CA SER A 18 17.93 -54.45 19.31
C SER A 18 18.52 -53.06 19.07
N LEU A 19 19.36 -52.93 18.04
CA LEU A 19 19.86 -51.65 17.58
C LEU A 19 18.61 -50.89 17.14
N ALA A 20 18.18 -49.93 17.97
CA ALA A 20 17.04 -49.09 17.68
C ALA A 20 17.19 -48.54 16.26
N ALA A 21 16.15 -48.69 15.44
CA ALA A 21 16.16 -48.20 14.07
C ALA A 21 16.51 -46.70 14.06
N PRO A 22 17.32 -46.23 13.10
CA PRO A 22 17.77 -44.85 13.04
C PRO A 22 16.58 -43.89 13.08
N GLN A 23 16.61 -42.94 14.00
CA GLN A 23 15.52 -41.98 14.21
C GLN A 23 15.68 -40.79 13.26
N VAL A 24 14.71 -40.59 12.37
CA VAL A 24 14.71 -39.49 11.39
C VAL A 24 13.77 -38.38 11.86
N GLN A 25 14.32 -37.17 12.05
CA GLN A 25 13.55 -35.98 12.41
C GLN A 25 13.49 -35.02 11.22
N LEU A 26 12.29 -34.84 10.65
CA LEU A 26 12.01 -33.89 9.57
C LEU A 26 11.29 -32.64 10.09
N GLU A 27 11.76 -31.47 9.67
CA GLU A 27 11.19 -30.18 10.01
C GLU A 27 11.17 -29.23 8.80
N LEU A 28 10.00 -28.61 8.57
CA LEU A 28 9.87 -27.50 7.63
C LEU A 28 10.27 -26.21 8.34
N THR A 29 11.23 -25.50 7.77
CA THR A 29 11.73 -24.22 8.28
C THR A 29 11.23 -23.08 7.39
N TYR A 30 11.03 -21.93 8.01
CA TYR A 30 10.61 -20.69 7.35
C TYR A 30 11.75 -19.67 7.50
N PRO A 31 12.75 -19.66 6.60
CA PRO A 31 13.86 -18.71 6.67
C PRO A 31 13.39 -17.25 6.78
N ALA A 32 12.27 -16.93 6.12
CA ALA A 32 11.63 -15.62 6.18
C ALA A 32 10.62 -15.47 7.34
N GLY A 33 10.76 -16.24 8.42
CA GLY A 33 9.83 -16.24 9.55
C GLY A 33 8.52 -17.01 9.29
N LYS A 34 7.94 -17.55 10.36
CA LYS A 34 6.66 -18.27 10.30
C LYS A 34 5.52 -17.31 9.98
N SER A 35 4.64 -17.71 9.08
CA SER A 35 3.48 -16.93 8.65
C SER A 35 2.21 -17.78 8.62
N PRO A 36 1.03 -17.24 9.01
CA PRO A 36 -0.25 -17.94 8.85
C PRO A 36 -0.55 -18.28 7.38
N LYS A 37 -0.23 -17.35 6.47
CA LYS A 37 -0.37 -17.50 5.02
C LYS A 37 0.92 -17.11 4.30
N VAL A 38 1.22 -17.76 3.18
CA VAL A 38 2.39 -17.50 2.34
C VAL A 38 1.97 -17.14 0.92
N PHE A 39 2.89 -16.68 0.08
CA PHE A 39 2.59 -16.48 -1.33
C PHE A 39 2.57 -17.80 -2.11
N THR A 40 1.77 -17.85 -3.19
CA THR A 40 1.76 -19.00 -4.11
C THR A 40 3.11 -19.21 -4.80
N SER A 41 3.94 -18.18 -4.93
CA SER A 41 5.30 -18.26 -5.46
C SER A 41 6.23 -17.25 -4.79
N GLY A 42 7.53 -17.42 -4.96
CA GLY A 42 8.54 -16.47 -4.49
C GLY A 42 8.81 -16.48 -2.98
N TRP A 43 8.11 -17.32 -2.21
CA TRP A 43 8.42 -17.57 -0.80
C TRP A 43 9.55 -18.60 -0.66
N LEU A 44 10.48 -18.37 0.27
CA LEU A 44 11.61 -19.28 0.53
C LEU A 44 11.27 -20.23 1.68
N PHE A 45 11.42 -21.53 1.45
CA PHE A 45 11.30 -22.57 2.47
C PHE A 45 12.62 -23.32 2.62
N GLY A 46 12.93 -23.75 3.84
CA GLY A 46 14.04 -24.66 4.09
C GLY A 46 13.54 -25.97 4.70
N ALA A 47 14.30 -27.03 4.56
CA ALA A 47 14.10 -28.27 5.29
C ALA A 47 15.25 -28.48 6.24
N LYS A 48 14.94 -28.99 7.43
CA LYS A 48 15.91 -29.56 8.36
C LYS A 48 15.63 -31.06 8.50
N CYS A 49 16.66 -31.88 8.30
CA CYS A 49 16.59 -33.31 8.52
C CYS A 49 17.78 -33.77 9.37
N THR A 50 17.50 -34.40 10.50
CA THR A 50 18.51 -34.98 11.36
C THR A 50 18.25 -36.47 11.51
N VAL A 51 19.28 -37.28 11.24
CA VAL A 51 19.25 -38.73 11.47
C VAL A 51 20.08 -39.03 12.69
N THR A 52 19.50 -39.72 13.66
CA THR A 52 20.19 -40.22 14.83
C THR A 52 20.49 -41.69 14.63
N ASP A 53 21.77 -42.08 14.63
CA ASP A 53 22.17 -43.47 14.51
C ASP A 53 21.91 -44.28 15.79
N ALA A 54 22.17 -45.59 15.75
CA ALA A 54 21.96 -46.47 16.89
C ALA A 54 22.87 -46.18 18.10
N LYS A 55 23.92 -45.36 17.92
CA LYS A 55 24.82 -44.88 18.99
C LYS A 55 24.38 -43.52 19.53
N GLY A 56 23.27 -42.96 19.05
CA GLY A 56 22.77 -41.65 19.47
C GLY A 56 23.45 -40.47 18.75
N ILE A 57 24.30 -40.71 17.75
CA ILE A 57 25.01 -39.65 17.03
C ILE A 57 24.05 -39.01 16.01
N LYS A 58 23.92 -37.69 16.09
CA LYS A 58 23.07 -36.89 15.20
C LYS A 58 23.85 -36.40 13.99
N LYS A 59 23.35 -36.71 12.79
CA LYS A 59 23.89 -36.22 11.51
C LYS A 59 22.86 -35.35 10.79
N ASP A 60 23.29 -34.18 10.34
CA ASP A 60 22.49 -33.35 9.44
C ASP A 60 22.53 -33.92 8.02
N VAL A 61 21.36 -34.23 7.49
CA VAL A 61 21.15 -34.74 6.13
C VAL A 61 20.13 -33.88 5.37
N SER A 62 19.96 -32.62 5.76
CA SER A 62 19.01 -31.68 5.15
C SER A 62 19.19 -31.53 3.63
N GLY A 63 20.42 -31.63 3.14
CA GLY A 63 20.73 -31.61 1.71
C GLY A 63 20.20 -32.81 0.90
N GLN A 64 19.70 -33.85 1.56
CA GLN A 64 19.15 -35.06 0.94
C GLN A 64 17.62 -35.12 1.00
N VAL A 65 16.97 -34.09 1.56
CA VAL A 65 15.51 -34.04 1.65
C VAL A 65 14.90 -33.86 0.27
N VAL A 66 13.94 -34.71 -0.06
CA VAL A 66 13.14 -34.63 -1.28
C VAL A 66 11.86 -33.85 -1.00
N TRP A 67 11.58 -32.85 -1.83
CA TRP A 67 10.38 -32.02 -1.76
C TRP A 67 9.28 -32.55 -2.68
N SER A 68 8.05 -32.55 -2.18
CA SER A 68 6.84 -32.89 -2.92
C SER A 68 5.64 -32.16 -2.32
N GLY A 69 4.45 -32.29 -2.91
CA GLY A 69 3.22 -31.66 -2.43
C GLY A 69 2.42 -31.00 -3.54
N THR A 70 1.66 -29.96 -3.21
CA THR A 70 0.76 -29.27 -4.16
C THR A 70 1.46 -28.13 -4.90
N GLY A 71 2.44 -28.46 -5.72
CA GLY A 71 3.18 -27.45 -6.50
C GLY A 71 4.39 -28.02 -7.19
N THR A 72 5.21 -27.12 -7.74
CA THR A 72 6.54 -27.45 -8.26
C THR A 72 7.60 -27.01 -7.26
N PHE A 73 8.63 -27.86 -7.10
CA PHE A 73 9.72 -27.65 -6.16
C PHE A 73 11.03 -27.79 -6.92
N THR A 74 11.76 -26.68 -7.03
CA THR A 74 13.03 -26.62 -7.75
C THR A 74 14.09 -25.99 -6.85
N PRO A 75 15.20 -26.69 -6.56
CA PRO A 75 15.45 -28.11 -6.88
C PRO A 75 14.49 -29.08 -6.17
N LYS A 76 14.32 -30.31 -6.69
CA LYS A 76 13.50 -31.35 -6.05
C LYS A 76 14.14 -31.92 -4.77
N VAL A 77 15.45 -31.81 -4.64
CA VAL A 77 16.23 -32.34 -3.51
C VAL A 77 17.10 -31.22 -2.95
N GLY A 78 17.24 -31.17 -1.62
CA GLY A 78 18.12 -30.22 -0.93
C GLY A 78 17.38 -29.18 -0.12
N SER A 79 18.02 -28.08 0.24
CA SER A 79 17.42 -26.96 0.98
C SER A 79 18.32 -25.73 0.77
N PRO A 80 17.77 -24.51 0.58
CA PRO A 80 16.36 -24.15 0.55
C PRO A 80 15.71 -24.30 -0.85
N VAL A 81 14.38 -24.14 -0.93
CA VAL A 81 13.60 -24.14 -2.18
C VAL A 81 12.61 -22.97 -2.24
N ARG A 82 12.27 -22.54 -3.46
CA ARG A 82 11.18 -21.57 -3.73
C ARG A 82 10.08 -22.27 -4.53
N PRO A 83 9.08 -22.87 -3.86
CA PRO A 83 8.04 -23.59 -4.55
C PRO A 83 7.11 -22.64 -5.30
N THR A 84 6.48 -23.16 -6.35
CA THR A 84 5.31 -22.56 -6.97
C THR A 84 4.12 -23.47 -6.71
N PHE A 85 3.23 -23.03 -5.81
CA PHE A 85 1.98 -23.71 -5.49
C PHE A 85 0.99 -23.62 -6.65
N ARG A 86 0.06 -24.59 -6.74
CA ARG A 86 -0.93 -24.65 -7.83
C ARG A 86 -1.87 -23.44 -7.87
N GLY A 87 -2.08 -22.80 -6.72
CA GLY A 87 -2.93 -21.61 -6.60
C GLY A 87 -3.16 -21.21 -5.15
N PRO A 88 -3.93 -20.12 -4.93
CA PRO A 88 -4.32 -19.68 -3.59
C PRO A 88 -5.16 -20.72 -2.84
N GLY A 89 -5.18 -20.65 -1.52
CA GLY A 89 -5.94 -21.56 -0.66
C GLY A 89 -5.08 -22.68 -0.07
N ALA A 90 -5.72 -23.81 0.22
CA ALA A 90 -5.07 -24.95 0.87
C ALA A 90 -4.08 -25.64 -0.07
N ASN A 91 -2.87 -25.83 0.43
CA ASN A 91 -1.74 -26.45 -0.22
C ASN A 91 -1.00 -27.35 0.77
N GLU A 92 -0.09 -28.18 0.29
CA GLU A 92 0.74 -29.06 1.09
C GLU A 92 2.19 -29.06 0.64
N ILE A 93 3.09 -29.12 1.62
CA ILE A 93 4.50 -29.48 1.43
C ILE A 93 4.75 -30.81 2.12
N LYS A 94 5.33 -31.77 1.41
CA LYS A 94 5.76 -33.05 1.96
C LYS A 94 7.28 -33.16 1.83
N LEU A 95 7.95 -33.30 2.97
CA LEU A 95 9.38 -33.57 3.07
C LEU A 95 9.57 -35.08 3.19
N THR A 96 10.47 -35.65 2.39
CA THR A 96 10.79 -37.08 2.42
C THR A 96 12.30 -37.27 2.54
N TYR A 97 12.73 -38.22 3.38
CA TYR A 97 14.11 -38.68 3.47
C TYR A 97 14.17 -40.21 3.32
N GLY A 98 15.15 -40.71 2.57
CA GLY A 98 15.29 -42.13 2.25
C GLY A 98 14.51 -42.57 1.02
N THR A 99 14.58 -43.87 0.71
CA THR A 99 13.95 -44.48 -0.48
C THR A 99 13.19 -45.76 -0.11
N GLY A 100 12.24 -46.14 -0.95
CA GLY A 100 11.48 -47.39 -0.80
C GLY A 100 10.71 -47.48 0.52
N LYS A 101 10.68 -48.68 1.11
CA LYS A 101 9.92 -48.97 2.34
C LYS A 101 10.48 -48.28 3.60
N SER A 102 11.72 -47.79 3.56
CA SER A 102 12.38 -47.11 4.69
C SER A 102 12.27 -45.58 4.61
N ALA A 103 11.56 -45.04 3.61
CA ALA A 103 11.40 -43.61 3.46
C ALA A 103 10.54 -43.02 4.58
N VAL A 104 11.06 -42.01 5.27
CA VAL A 104 10.33 -41.26 6.29
C VAL A 104 9.82 -39.97 5.67
N SER A 105 8.55 -39.66 5.88
CA SER A 105 7.91 -38.48 5.32
C SER A 105 7.15 -37.67 6.38
N LYS A 106 7.08 -36.35 6.18
CA LYS A 106 6.22 -35.47 6.97
C LYS A 106 5.53 -34.44 6.07
N THR A 107 4.22 -34.34 6.19
CA THR A 107 3.38 -33.43 5.41
C THR A 107 2.96 -32.23 6.25
N TYR A 108 3.00 -31.06 5.64
CA TYR A 108 2.64 -29.77 6.23
C TYR A 108 1.56 -29.11 5.39
N ARG A 109 0.47 -28.70 6.03
CA ARG A 109 -0.57 -27.88 5.38
C ARG A 109 -0.11 -26.43 5.32
N ILE A 110 -0.26 -25.83 4.15
CA ILE A 110 0.13 -24.46 3.83
C ILE A 110 -1.09 -23.74 3.27
N THR A 111 -1.40 -22.55 3.77
CA THR A 111 -2.39 -21.67 3.12
C THR A 111 -1.65 -20.63 2.29
N ALA A 112 -1.88 -20.64 0.98
CA ALA A 112 -1.26 -19.70 0.06
C ALA A 112 -2.21 -18.58 -0.36
N VAL A 113 -1.66 -17.41 -0.70
CA VAL A 113 -2.39 -16.28 -1.29
C VAL A 113 -1.69 -15.80 -2.55
N ASP A 114 -2.45 -15.17 -3.44
CA ASP A 114 -1.94 -14.60 -4.68
C ASP A 114 -1.00 -13.42 -4.39
N PRO A 115 0.29 -13.48 -4.79
CA PRO A 115 1.25 -12.41 -4.58
C PRO A 115 0.93 -11.14 -5.39
N ALA A 116 0.12 -11.21 -6.46
CA ALA A 116 -0.19 -10.06 -7.31
C ALA A 116 -0.91 -8.91 -6.57
N LYS A 117 -1.52 -9.19 -5.41
CA LYS A 117 -2.18 -8.18 -4.55
C LYS A 117 -1.20 -7.44 -3.63
N TYR A 118 0.04 -7.91 -3.53
CA TYR A 118 1.04 -7.43 -2.60
C TYR A 118 2.08 -6.56 -3.31
N ALA A 119 2.55 -5.56 -2.59
CA ALA A 119 3.53 -4.62 -3.06
C ALA A 119 4.94 -5.19 -3.00
N ARG A 120 5.79 -4.72 -3.90
CA ARG A 120 7.20 -5.07 -4.03
C ARG A 120 8.04 -3.81 -4.27
N VAL A 121 9.34 -3.94 -4.10
CA VAL A 121 10.29 -2.86 -4.43
C VAL A 121 10.06 -2.39 -5.87
N GLY A 122 9.99 -1.08 -6.05
CA GLY A 122 9.68 -0.41 -7.31
C GLY A 122 8.21 -0.03 -7.50
N ASP A 123 7.27 -0.63 -6.75
CA ASP A 123 5.88 -0.13 -6.70
C ASP A 123 5.84 1.24 -6.00
N LYS A 124 4.79 2.03 -6.23
CA LYS A 124 4.78 3.44 -5.82
C LYS A 124 3.92 3.67 -4.59
N SER A 125 4.24 4.70 -3.82
CA SER A 125 3.28 5.33 -2.91
C SER A 125 2.90 6.72 -3.42
N LEU A 126 1.64 7.12 -3.18
CA LEU A 126 1.11 8.44 -3.50
C LEU A 126 0.57 9.12 -2.24
N CYS A 127 1.04 10.34 -1.96
CA CYS A 127 0.44 11.27 -1.02
C CYS A 127 -0.20 12.44 -1.77
N ARG A 128 -1.48 12.72 -1.49
CA ARG A 128 -2.22 13.80 -2.18
C ARG A 128 -2.06 15.18 -1.55
N ALA A 129 -1.63 15.23 -0.30
CA ALA A 129 -1.47 16.49 0.45
C ALA A 129 -0.33 16.31 1.45
N ASP A 130 0.89 16.61 1.00
CA ASP A 130 2.12 16.59 1.78
C ASP A 130 2.43 18.02 2.27
N VAL A 131 2.44 18.24 3.59
CA VAL A 131 2.45 19.58 4.21
C VAL A 131 3.63 19.73 5.16
N HIS A 132 4.40 20.81 4.96
CA HIS A 132 5.58 21.14 5.79
C HIS A 132 5.62 22.62 6.21
N GLY A 133 4.54 23.36 5.97
CA GLY A 133 4.42 24.78 6.35
C GLY A 133 5.11 25.78 5.43
N CYS A 134 5.72 25.35 4.32
CA CYS A 134 6.26 26.29 3.31
C CYS A 134 5.18 26.71 2.28
N PRO A 135 5.37 27.83 1.55
CA PRO A 135 4.38 28.32 0.58
C PRO A 135 4.04 27.36 -0.57
N ALA A 136 4.91 26.40 -0.87
CA ALA A 136 4.68 25.38 -1.89
C ALA A 136 3.84 24.18 -1.39
N CYS A 137 3.38 24.18 -0.13
CA CYS A 137 2.53 23.15 0.47
C CYS A 137 1.06 23.60 0.58
N PRO A 138 0.09 22.66 0.63
CA PRO A 138 0.22 21.22 0.37
C PRO A 138 0.58 20.94 -1.09
N HIS A 139 1.38 19.91 -1.33
CA HIS A 139 1.63 19.39 -2.68
C HIS A 139 1.37 17.89 -2.76
N VAL A 140 1.22 17.39 -3.99
CA VAL A 140 1.14 15.96 -4.27
C VAL A 140 2.57 15.43 -4.42
N THR A 141 2.87 14.32 -3.76
CA THR A 141 4.14 13.62 -3.94
C THR A 141 3.93 12.13 -4.12
N SER A 142 4.87 11.50 -4.81
CA SER A 142 4.86 10.06 -5.06
C SER A 142 6.27 9.56 -5.25
N GLY A 143 6.50 8.27 -5.05
CA GLY A 143 7.72 7.64 -5.51
C GLY A 143 7.81 6.17 -5.16
N PRO A 144 8.90 5.49 -5.59
CA PRO A 144 9.02 4.04 -5.46
C PRO A 144 9.34 3.62 -4.03
N ILE A 145 8.85 2.45 -3.65
CA ILE A 145 9.33 1.67 -2.52
C ILE A 145 10.76 1.22 -2.86
N THR A 146 11.71 1.50 -1.98
CA THR A 146 13.15 1.25 -2.20
C THR A 146 13.71 0.13 -1.34
N THR A 147 13.01 -0.26 -0.26
CA THR A 147 13.41 -1.37 0.61
C THR A 147 12.34 -2.46 0.68
N GLY A 148 12.76 -3.69 0.98
CA GLY A 148 11.89 -4.86 0.95
C GLY A 148 12.51 -6.08 1.64
N SER A 149 11.88 -7.24 1.48
CA SER A 149 12.37 -8.51 2.01
C SER A 149 13.58 -9.04 1.24
N PRO A 150 14.67 -9.48 1.91
CA PRO A 150 15.79 -10.11 1.24
C PRO A 150 15.48 -11.53 0.74
N GLN A 151 14.42 -12.16 1.26
CA GLN A 151 14.16 -13.59 1.06
C GLN A 151 12.83 -13.90 0.40
N VAL A 152 11.85 -13.01 0.43
CA VAL A 152 10.54 -13.23 -0.21
C VAL A 152 10.42 -12.29 -1.40
N LEU A 153 10.11 -12.87 -2.55
CA LEU A 153 10.06 -12.16 -3.83
C LEU A 153 8.65 -12.18 -4.40
N ILE A 154 8.28 -11.12 -5.10
CA ILE A 154 7.10 -11.04 -5.97
C ILE A 154 7.63 -10.61 -7.34
N ASP A 155 7.39 -11.42 -8.37
CA ASP A 155 7.92 -11.22 -9.73
C ASP A 155 9.41 -10.90 -9.78
N GLY A 156 10.19 -11.64 -8.98
CA GLY A 156 11.64 -11.49 -8.89
C GLY A 156 12.12 -10.28 -8.07
N LYS A 157 11.22 -9.42 -7.55
CA LYS A 157 11.59 -8.26 -6.73
C LYS A 157 11.30 -8.49 -5.24
N PRO A 158 12.06 -7.89 -4.32
CA PRO A 158 11.80 -7.95 -2.88
C PRO A 158 10.36 -7.56 -2.52
N ALA A 159 9.64 -8.42 -1.79
CA ALA A 159 8.30 -8.13 -1.29
C ALA A 159 8.35 -7.03 -0.20
N ALA A 160 7.43 -6.08 -0.26
CA ALA A 160 7.37 -4.95 0.66
C ALA A 160 6.60 -5.30 1.94
N ARG A 161 7.03 -4.73 3.08
CA ARG A 161 6.49 -5.04 4.41
C ARG A 161 6.29 -3.78 5.22
N VAL A 162 5.42 -3.84 6.24
CA VAL A 162 5.21 -2.75 7.18
C VAL A 162 6.54 -2.35 7.79
N GLY A 163 6.90 -1.08 7.64
CA GLY A 163 8.16 -0.48 8.08
C GLY A 163 9.22 -0.31 7.00
N ASP A 164 9.03 -0.91 5.81
CA ASP A 164 9.91 -0.65 4.67
C ASP A 164 9.62 0.77 4.16
N THR A 165 10.54 1.31 3.38
CA THR A 165 10.63 2.73 3.03
C THR A 165 10.72 2.94 1.54
N GLY A 166 10.43 4.16 1.13
CA GLY A 166 10.62 4.64 -0.23
C GLY A 166 11.06 6.09 -0.26
N ILE A 167 11.39 6.56 -1.45
CA ILE A 167 11.80 7.93 -1.71
C ILE A 167 10.76 8.61 -2.59
N ASN A 168 10.49 9.88 -2.32
CA ASN A 168 9.62 10.68 -3.16
C ASN A 168 10.40 11.18 -4.40
N THR A 169 9.81 11.04 -5.59
CA THR A 169 10.38 11.50 -6.85
C THR A 169 10.01 12.96 -7.15
N VAL A 170 8.96 13.48 -6.53
CA VAL A 170 8.64 14.91 -6.56
C VAL A 170 9.40 15.57 -5.42
N PRO A 171 10.25 16.58 -5.69
CA PRO A 171 11.00 17.27 -4.65
C PRO A 171 10.07 17.80 -3.56
N CYS A 172 10.29 17.30 -2.36
CA CYS A 172 9.61 17.73 -1.16
C CYS A 172 10.58 18.54 -0.29
N CYS A 173 10.07 19.57 0.39
CA CYS A 173 10.83 20.40 1.33
C CYS A 173 11.10 19.72 2.68
N GLY A 174 10.56 18.52 2.90
CA GLY A 174 10.85 17.65 4.05
C GLY A 174 11.97 16.63 3.76
N ALA A 175 11.95 15.51 4.49
CA ALA A 175 12.93 14.44 4.33
C ALA A 175 12.84 13.68 2.99
N ASN A 176 11.86 14.01 2.14
CA ASN A 176 11.63 13.42 0.81
C ASN A 176 11.52 11.89 0.81
N THR A 177 10.97 11.32 1.88
CA THR A 177 10.84 9.87 2.10
C THR A 177 9.45 9.52 2.61
N PHE A 178 9.11 8.23 2.49
CA PHE A 178 7.91 7.67 3.09
C PHE A 178 8.16 6.28 3.69
N LYS A 179 7.28 5.85 4.59
CA LYS A 179 7.30 4.55 5.27
C LYS A 179 5.98 3.84 5.09
N LEU A 180 6.01 2.53 4.87
CA LEU A 180 4.83 1.68 4.78
C LEU A 180 4.30 1.40 6.20
N THR A 181 3.03 1.73 6.48
CA THR A 181 2.50 1.68 7.86
C THR A 181 1.44 0.61 8.08
N HIS A 182 0.80 0.12 7.02
CA HIS A 182 -0.23 -0.91 7.10
C HIS A 182 0.08 -2.08 6.18
N GLY A 183 -0.41 -3.26 6.56
CA GLY A 183 -0.12 -4.52 5.87
C GLY A 183 -1.08 -5.63 6.29
N ASP A 184 -0.90 -6.79 5.69
CA ASP A 184 -1.65 -8.01 5.98
C ASP A 184 -1.12 -8.75 7.20
N ALA A 185 -1.87 -8.72 8.29
CA ALA A 185 -1.50 -9.45 9.51
C ALA A 185 -1.49 -10.98 9.35
N GLN A 186 -2.09 -11.52 8.29
CA GLN A 186 -2.07 -12.96 8.01
C GLN A 186 -0.89 -13.38 7.11
N VAL A 187 -0.16 -12.43 6.52
CA VAL A 187 1.04 -12.70 5.72
C VAL A 187 2.23 -11.98 6.34
N LEU A 188 3.01 -12.71 7.14
CA LEU A 188 4.16 -12.17 7.86
C LEU A 188 5.46 -12.55 7.18
N ILE A 189 6.24 -11.55 6.76
CA ILE A 189 7.55 -11.73 6.16
C ILE A 189 8.61 -11.17 7.12
N ASN A 190 9.45 -12.04 7.65
CA ASN A 190 10.38 -11.78 8.75
C ASN A 190 9.66 -11.16 9.97
N GLY A 191 8.50 -11.72 10.32
CA GLY A 191 7.65 -11.24 11.41
C GLY A 191 6.89 -9.94 11.13
N ARG A 192 7.04 -9.34 9.94
CA ARG A 192 6.41 -8.06 9.58
C ARG A 192 5.27 -8.28 8.56
N PRO A 193 4.09 -7.67 8.75
CA PRO A 193 2.99 -7.78 7.79
C PRO A 193 3.41 -7.38 6.36
N ALA A 194 3.05 -8.19 5.37
CA ALA A 194 3.27 -7.90 3.95
C ALA A 194 2.32 -6.80 3.49
N VAL A 195 2.82 -5.84 2.71
CA VAL A 195 2.05 -4.67 2.29
C VAL A 195 1.27 -4.98 1.03
N LYS A 196 -0.01 -4.57 0.97
CA LYS A 196 -0.88 -4.70 -0.21
C LYS A 196 -0.98 -3.39 -0.99
N MET A 197 -1.41 -3.52 -2.24
CA MET A 197 -1.90 -2.36 -3.00
C MET A 197 -3.07 -1.71 -2.25
N GLY A 198 -3.02 -0.39 -2.10
CA GLY A 198 -3.98 0.40 -1.33
C GLY A 198 -3.68 0.54 0.17
N ASP A 199 -2.72 -0.21 0.72
CA ASP A 199 -2.35 -0.07 2.13
C ASP A 199 -1.71 1.29 2.41
N LYS A 200 -1.95 1.80 3.63
CA LYS A 200 -1.52 3.14 4.04
C LYS A 200 0.00 3.26 4.17
N THR A 201 0.49 4.45 3.85
CA THR A 201 1.88 4.88 4.04
C THR A 201 1.92 6.23 4.73
N GLN A 202 3.03 6.53 5.40
CA GLN A 202 3.31 7.84 5.97
C GLN A 202 4.45 8.49 5.17
N HIS A 203 4.14 9.58 4.47
CA HIS A 203 5.12 10.47 3.86
C HIS A 203 5.62 11.48 4.90
N CYS A 204 6.67 12.23 4.57
CA CYS A 204 7.29 13.18 5.49
C CYS A 204 6.35 14.28 5.99
N GLY A 205 5.32 14.65 5.24
CA GLY A 205 4.33 15.68 5.62
C GLY A 205 2.88 15.25 5.41
N GLY A 206 2.58 13.97 5.18
CA GLY A 206 1.22 13.55 4.87
C GLY A 206 0.99 12.05 4.78
N ALA A 207 -0.28 11.65 4.81
CA ALA A 207 -0.68 10.26 4.61
C ALA A 207 -0.79 9.93 3.12
N GLY A 208 -0.38 8.71 2.76
CA GLY A 208 -0.46 8.19 1.39
C GLY A 208 -0.94 6.75 1.36
N VAL A 209 -0.95 6.17 0.16
CA VAL A 209 -1.30 4.77 -0.07
C VAL A 209 -0.40 4.16 -1.13
N VAL A 210 -0.16 2.86 -1.03
CA VAL A 210 0.57 2.09 -2.04
C VAL A 210 -0.28 1.90 -3.29
N MET A 211 0.34 2.02 -4.45
CA MET A 211 -0.27 1.84 -5.77
C MET A 211 0.70 1.04 -6.65
N ASP A 212 0.17 0.29 -7.62
CA ASP A 212 1.00 -0.42 -8.60
C ASP A 212 1.85 0.58 -9.42
N ALA A 213 3.06 0.16 -9.82
CA ALA A 213 3.88 0.86 -10.78
C ALA A 213 3.14 1.17 -12.10
N SER A 214 2.15 0.35 -12.50
CA SER A 214 1.27 0.62 -13.66
C SER A 214 0.19 1.68 -13.39
N ALA A 215 -0.14 1.94 -12.12
CA ALA A 215 -0.99 3.06 -11.69
C ALA A 215 -0.22 4.39 -11.67
N ALA A 216 1.00 4.41 -12.22
CA ALA A 216 1.72 5.63 -12.54
C ALA A 216 0.97 6.41 -13.63
N ILE A 217 0.39 7.54 -13.22
CA ILE A 217 -0.04 8.62 -14.12
C ILE A 217 -1.05 8.14 -15.20
N THR A 218 -2.29 7.93 -14.78
CA THR A 218 -3.46 8.21 -15.62
C THR A 218 -4.25 9.30 -14.90
N ALA A 219 -4.23 10.56 -15.29
CA ALA A 219 -3.61 11.25 -16.41
C ALA A 219 -3.22 12.66 -15.90
N PRO A 220 -2.37 13.44 -16.59
CA PRO A 220 -2.55 14.88 -16.49
C PRO A 220 -4.03 15.14 -16.79
N ASN A 221 -4.69 15.89 -15.94
CA ASN A 221 -6.05 16.32 -16.20
C ASN A 221 -5.98 17.44 -17.25
N THR A 222 -5.47 17.08 -18.44
CA THR A 222 -5.31 17.87 -19.66
C THR A 222 -6.62 18.00 -20.41
N ALA A 223 -7.64 17.19 -20.07
CA ALA A 223 -9.01 17.36 -20.56
C ALA A 223 -9.86 18.26 -19.64
N ALA A 224 -9.22 18.99 -18.69
CA ALA A 224 -9.90 19.93 -17.82
C ALA A 224 -10.41 21.17 -18.56
N ASP A 225 -9.85 21.47 -19.74
CA ASP A 225 -10.26 22.59 -20.57
C ASP A 225 -11.78 22.61 -20.75
N GLY A 226 -12.39 23.72 -20.36
CA GLY A 226 -13.84 23.86 -20.38
C GLY A 226 -14.37 24.65 -19.19
N THR A 227 -15.69 24.81 -19.21
CA THR A 227 -16.41 25.58 -18.20
C THR A 227 -17.07 24.66 -17.19
N TYR A 228 -16.96 25.04 -15.92
CA TYR A 228 -17.56 24.39 -14.77
C TYR A 228 -18.47 25.40 -14.10
N SER A 229 -19.66 24.97 -13.70
CA SER A 229 -20.61 25.78 -12.97
C SER A 229 -21.19 25.00 -11.81
N GLY A 230 -21.56 25.73 -10.77
CA GLY A 230 -22.25 25.13 -9.64
C GLY A 230 -22.52 26.14 -8.55
N SER A 231 -22.85 25.63 -7.38
CA SER A 231 -23.27 26.39 -6.23
C SER A 231 -22.29 26.25 -5.08
N PHE A 232 -22.50 27.07 -4.07
CA PHE A 232 -21.77 26.99 -2.82
C PHE A 232 -22.69 26.81 -1.62
N THR A 233 -22.09 26.35 -0.54
CA THR A 233 -22.72 26.11 0.76
C THR A 233 -21.89 26.85 1.82
N GLY A 234 -22.54 27.69 2.64
CA GLY A 234 -21.92 28.52 3.68
C GLY A 234 -22.81 29.73 4.04
N ASP A 235 -22.25 30.71 4.74
CA ASP A 235 -22.96 31.90 5.24
C ASP A 235 -23.50 32.81 4.12
N ALA A 236 -22.91 32.68 2.93
CA ALA A 236 -23.38 33.26 1.69
C ALA A 236 -23.86 32.13 0.78
N GLY A 237 -25.03 32.29 0.12
CA GLY A 237 -25.51 31.44 -0.96
C GLY A 237 -25.32 32.08 -2.35
N GLY A 238 -25.14 31.27 -3.41
CA GLY A 238 -24.86 31.75 -4.77
C GLY A 238 -24.13 30.77 -5.69
N ALA A 239 -23.45 31.28 -6.73
CA ALA A 239 -22.88 30.49 -7.83
C ALA A 239 -21.39 30.75 -8.10
N VAL A 240 -20.73 29.72 -8.61
CA VAL A 240 -19.36 29.80 -9.15
C VAL A 240 -19.35 29.35 -10.61
N LYS A 241 -18.61 30.07 -11.45
CA LYS A 241 -18.31 29.69 -12.83
C LYS A 241 -16.81 29.74 -13.03
N LEU A 242 -16.20 28.61 -13.40
CA LEU A 242 -14.76 28.49 -13.66
C LEU A 242 -14.55 28.04 -15.10
N THR A 243 -13.59 28.64 -15.79
CA THR A 243 -13.11 28.20 -17.09
C THR A 243 -11.64 27.84 -16.93
N ILE A 244 -11.31 26.57 -17.21
CA ILE A 244 -9.93 26.11 -17.24
C ILE A 244 -9.47 26.13 -18.70
N LYS A 245 -8.27 26.65 -18.94
CA LYS A 245 -7.58 26.58 -20.23
C LYS A 245 -6.08 26.37 -20.00
N GLY A 246 -5.56 25.20 -20.34
CA GLY A 246 -4.16 24.84 -20.10
C GLY A 246 -3.83 24.84 -18.61
N THR A 247 -3.02 25.79 -18.15
CA THR A 247 -2.63 25.97 -16.73
C THR A 247 -3.33 27.14 -16.06
N SER A 248 -4.30 27.78 -16.72
CA SER A 248 -4.98 28.95 -16.21
C SER A 248 -6.42 28.63 -15.83
N VAL A 249 -6.89 29.27 -14.76
CA VAL A 249 -8.31 29.34 -14.40
C VAL A 249 -8.77 30.79 -14.45
N THR A 250 -9.92 31.02 -15.08
CA THR A 250 -10.65 32.30 -15.04
C THR A 250 -12.09 32.05 -14.67
N GLY A 251 -12.84 33.08 -14.30
CA GLY A 251 -14.24 32.86 -13.97
C GLY A 251 -14.91 34.00 -13.23
N SER A 252 -16.00 33.65 -12.58
CA SER A 252 -16.71 34.54 -11.67
C SER A 252 -17.24 33.79 -10.45
N PHE A 253 -17.29 34.53 -9.35
CA PHE A 253 -17.96 34.16 -8.12
C PHE A 253 -19.12 35.13 -7.90
N SER A 254 -20.34 34.66 -7.68
CA SER A 254 -21.49 35.51 -7.38
C SER A 254 -22.19 35.05 -6.11
N GLY A 255 -22.29 35.94 -5.12
CA GLY A 255 -22.88 35.61 -3.83
C GLY A 255 -23.68 36.74 -3.20
N LYS A 256 -24.57 36.34 -2.29
CA LYS A 256 -25.32 37.22 -1.40
C LYS A 256 -24.66 37.22 -0.03
N HIS A 257 -24.68 38.35 0.68
CA HIS A 257 -24.10 38.53 2.01
C HIS A 257 -22.57 38.45 2.02
N ILE A 258 -21.94 39.03 0.99
CA ILE A 258 -20.47 39.10 0.90
C ILE A 258 -19.92 40.22 1.81
N VAL A 259 -20.79 41.15 2.22
CA VAL A 259 -20.50 42.24 3.16
C VAL A 259 -21.63 42.35 4.18
N GLU A 260 -21.28 42.83 5.38
CA GLU A 260 -22.22 43.09 6.47
C GLU A 260 -23.33 44.06 6.01
N GLY A 261 -24.60 43.74 6.29
CA GLY A 261 -25.76 44.45 5.74
C GLY A 261 -26.36 43.88 4.44
N GLY A 262 -25.93 42.68 4.00
CA GLY A 262 -26.64 41.90 2.98
C GLY A 262 -26.29 42.22 1.53
N GLY A 263 -25.06 42.66 1.26
CA GLY A 263 -24.63 43.02 -0.10
C GLY A 263 -24.43 41.82 -1.04
N SER A 264 -24.82 41.99 -2.30
CA SER A 264 -24.53 41.04 -3.38
C SER A 264 -23.34 41.51 -4.21
N ALA A 265 -22.45 40.58 -4.58
CA ALA A 265 -21.31 40.89 -5.43
C ALA A 265 -21.11 39.81 -6.48
N THR A 266 -20.60 40.23 -7.64
CA THR A 266 -19.98 39.35 -8.62
C THR A 266 -18.51 39.71 -8.68
N LEU A 267 -17.65 38.77 -8.30
CA LEU A 267 -16.20 38.91 -8.27
C LEU A 267 -15.62 38.18 -9.46
N ALA A 268 -14.71 38.84 -10.18
CA ALA A 268 -13.91 38.21 -11.22
C ALA A 268 -12.90 37.26 -10.57
N LEU A 269 -12.68 36.10 -11.19
CA LEU A 269 -11.71 35.10 -10.75
C LEU A 269 -10.59 34.98 -11.78
N SER A 270 -9.35 34.95 -11.31
CA SER A 270 -8.18 34.57 -12.12
C SER A 270 -7.11 33.88 -11.28
N GLY A 271 -6.45 32.90 -11.87
CA GLY A 271 -5.30 32.25 -11.25
C GLY A 271 -4.87 30.98 -11.98
N ASP A 272 -4.31 30.06 -11.21
CA ASP A 272 -3.56 28.93 -11.73
C ASP A 272 -4.30 27.61 -11.54
N TYR A 273 -4.18 26.76 -12.55
CA TYR A 273 -4.59 25.37 -12.54
C TYR A 273 -3.38 24.46 -12.74
N ASN A 274 -3.23 23.47 -11.86
CA ASN A 274 -2.18 22.49 -11.95
C ASN A 274 -2.70 21.24 -12.70
N PRO A 275 -2.33 21.01 -13.97
CA PRO A 275 -2.83 19.89 -14.76
C PRO A 275 -2.34 18.53 -14.25
N LYS A 276 -1.30 18.48 -13.42
CA LYS A 276 -0.79 17.22 -12.85
C LYS A 276 -1.59 16.78 -11.63
N THR A 277 -2.09 17.73 -10.84
CA THR A 277 -2.75 17.45 -9.56
C THR A 277 -4.26 17.73 -9.59
N GLY A 278 -4.75 18.47 -10.60
CA GLY A 278 -6.12 18.99 -10.64
C GLY A 278 -6.35 20.17 -9.70
N GLY A 279 -5.30 20.69 -9.06
CA GLY A 279 -5.38 21.77 -8.08
C GLY A 279 -5.69 23.13 -8.72
N ILE A 280 -6.46 23.96 -8.01
CA ILE A 280 -6.85 25.31 -8.40
C ILE A 280 -6.48 26.29 -7.28
N MET A 281 -5.89 27.41 -7.67
CA MET A 281 -5.71 28.59 -6.81
C MET A 281 -6.04 29.85 -7.61
N ALA A 282 -7.14 30.52 -7.27
CA ALA A 282 -7.60 31.72 -7.95
C ALA A 282 -7.82 32.86 -6.97
N ARG A 283 -7.44 34.08 -7.36
CA ARG A 283 -7.82 35.30 -6.66
C ARG A 283 -9.20 35.74 -7.16
N MET A 284 -10.03 36.21 -6.23
CA MET A 284 -11.28 36.89 -6.54
C MET A 284 -11.16 38.38 -6.25
N SER A 285 -11.72 39.22 -7.12
CA SER A 285 -11.85 40.65 -6.86
C SER A 285 -13.07 41.26 -7.53
N GLY A 286 -13.65 42.28 -6.91
CA GLY A 286 -14.81 42.97 -7.46
C GLY A 286 -15.36 44.03 -6.52
N LYS A 287 -16.54 44.55 -6.85
CA LYS A 287 -17.26 45.53 -6.04
C LYS A 287 -18.58 44.94 -5.55
N ALA A 288 -18.91 45.16 -4.29
CA ALA A 288 -20.17 44.77 -3.68
C ALA A 288 -20.98 46.01 -3.35
N GLY A 289 -22.22 46.07 -3.82
CA GLY A 289 -23.18 47.08 -3.38
C GLY A 289 -23.89 46.61 -2.11
N TYR A 290 -24.05 47.50 -1.13
CA TYR A 290 -24.83 47.24 0.08
C TYR A 290 -25.63 48.48 0.47
N THR A 291 -26.70 48.28 1.24
CA THR A 291 -27.51 49.38 1.77
C THR A 291 -27.43 49.35 3.28
N TYR A 292 -27.14 50.50 3.89
CA TYR A 292 -27.07 50.67 5.34
C TYR A 292 -27.83 51.95 5.70
N GLU A 293 -28.76 51.87 6.65
CA GLU A 293 -29.62 52.99 7.08
C GLU A 293 -30.27 53.74 5.89
N GLY A 294 -30.73 53.00 4.88
CA GLY A 294 -31.37 53.56 3.69
C GLY A 294 -30.42 54.20 2.66
N LYS A 295 -29.11 54.26 2.93
CA LYS A 295 -28.09 54.79 2.00
C LYS A 295 -27.34 53.66 1.30
N LYS A 296 -27.01 53.86 0.03
CA LYS A 296 -26.27 52.89 -0.80
C LYS A 296 -24.77 53.14 -0.70
N TYR A 297 -24.02 52.08 -0.49
CA TYR A 297 -22.57 52.08 -0.41
C TYR A 297 -21.97 51.03 -1.34
N THR A 298 -20.68 51.18 -1.64
CA THR A 298 -19.91 50.21 -2.41
C THR A 298 -18.67 49.82 -1.61
N ALA A 299 -18.42 48.52 -1.48
CA ALA A 299 -17.20 47.96 -0.91
C ALA A 299 -16.36 47.33 -2.01
N THR A 300 -15.04 47.42 -1.89
CA THR A 300 -14.13 46.60 -2.68
C THR A 300 -14.00 45.25 -1.99
N VAL A 301 -14.18 44.17 -2.75
CA VAL A 301 -14.07 42.81 -2.22
C VAL A 301 -12.92 42.11 -2.89
N THR A 302 -12.10 41.43 -2.10
CA THR A 302 -10.99 40.58 -2.54
C THR A 302 -11.05 39.24 -1.84
N GLY A 303 -10.45 38.20 -2.41
CA GLY A 303 -10.44 36.90 -1.77
C GLY A 303 -9.65 35.85 -2.54
N ILE A 304 -9.73 34.62 -2.04
CA ILE A 304 -9.04 33.46 -2.61
C ILE A 304 -10.02 32.30 -2.72
N LEU A 305 -9.94 31.57 -3.85
CA LEU A 305 -10.61 30.32 -4.09
C LEU A 305 -9.57 29.22 -4.31
N THR A 306 -9.69 28.14 -3.54
CA THR A 306 -8.82 26.96 -3.66
C THR A 306 -9.66 25.71 -3.88
N GLY A 307 -9.22 24.80 -4.75
CA GLY A 307 -10.00 23.60 -5.04
C GLY A 307 -9.24 22.52 -5.76
N THR A 308 -9.91 21.40 -6.00
CA THR A 308 -9.34 20.26 -6.73
C THR A 308 -10.39 19.67 -7.67
N LEU A 309 -9.98 19.41 -8.92
CA LEU A 309 -10.78 18.74 -9.94
C LEU A 309 -10.61 17.23 -9.85
N ALA A 310 -11.73 16.52 -9.63
CA ALA A 310 -11.81 15.08 -9.66
C ALA A 310 -13.10 14.63 -10.36
N LYS A 311 -13.01 13.68 -11.30
CA LYS A 311 -14.17 13.12 -12.04
C LYS A 311 -15.09 14.22 -12.63
N SER A 312 -14.50 15.24 -13.28
CA SER A 312 -15.22 16.38 -13.87
C SER A 312 -15.99 17.27 -12.88
N VAL A 313 -15.71 17.14 -11.58
CA VAL A 313 -16.26 17.98 -10.52
C VAL A 313 -15.12 18.67 -9.78
N ILE A 314 -15.20 19.99 -9.66
CA ILE A 314 -14.30 20.80 -8.84
C ILE A 314 -14.96 20.99 -7.49
N LYS A 315 -14.24 20.69 -6.41
CA LYS A 315 -14.66 21.02 -5.05
C LYS A 315 -13.59 21.82 -4.35
N GLY A 316 -13.99 22.69 -3.45
CA GLY A 316 -13.02 23.51 -2.74
C GLY A 316 -13.63 24.46 -1.73
N THR A 317 -12.79 25.37 -1.27
CA THR A 317 -13.11 26.41 -0.30
C THR A 317 -12.89 27.78 -0.91
N TRP A 318 -13.57 28.77 -0.36
CA TRP A 318 -13.35 30.16 -0.70
C TRP A 318 -13.37 31.01 0.56
N GLN A 319 -12.68 32.13 0.49
CA GLN A 319 -12.69 33.17 1.51
C GLN A 319 -12.68 34.53 0.80
N ALA A 320 -13.55 35.44 1.22
CA ALA A 320 -13.59 36.81 0.74
C ALA A 320 -13.58 37.80 1.90
N GLU A 321 -12.90 38.93 1.68
CA GLU A 321 -12.84 40.08 2.55
C GLU A 321 -13.39 41.30 1.80
N GLY A 322 -14.42 41.93 2.35
CA GLY A 322 -14.93 43.21 1.86
C GLY A 322 -14.36 44.37 2.66
N LYS A 323 -13.83 45.39 1.99
CA LYS A 323 -13.32 46.64 2.60
C LYS A 323 -14.20 47.81 2.18
N GLY A 324 -14.89 48.41 3.15
CA GLY A 324 -15.83 49.54 3.01
C GLY A 324 -15.96 50.30 4.33
N MET A 325 -17.15 50.84 4.67
CA MET A 325 -17.39 51.38 6.02
C MET A 325 -17.21 50.30 7.11
N TYR A 326 -17.46 49.04 6.76
CA TYR A 326 -17.30 47.88 7.63
C TYR A 326 -16.53 46.79 6.89
N THR A 327 -15.71 46.05 7.64
CA THR A 327 -14.93 44.92 7.11
C THR A 327 -15.64 43.62 7.46
N ALA A 328 -15.98 42.83 6.47
CA ALA A 328 -16.58 41.52 6.67
C ALA A 328 -15.71 40.45 6.00
N THR A 329 -15.52 39.33 6.70
CA THR A 329 -14.91 38.12 6.15
C THR A 329 -15.97 37.05 6.05
N THR A 330 -16.07 36.40 4.89
CA THR A 330 -16.98 35.29 4.66
C THR A 330 -16.23 34.13 4.02
N GLU A 331 -16.62 32.92 4.36
CA GLU A 331 -16.02 31.70 3.86
C GLU A 331 -17.09 30.64 3.55
N GLY A 332 -16.68 29.63 2.81
CA GLY A 332 -17.57 28.51 2.52
C GLY A 332 -16.96 27.47 1.63
N ARG A 333 -17.80 26.53 1.22
CA ARG A 333 -17.44 25.44 0.30
C ARG A 333 -18.15 25.62 -1.02
N PHE A 334 -17.51 25.18 -2.10
CA PHE A 334 -18.14 25.17 -3.42
C PHE A 334 -18.00 23.81 -4.09
N GLN A 335 -18.94 23.53 -4.98
CA GLN A 335 -18.88 22.41 -5.90
C GLN A 335 -19.33 22.88 -7.28
N ALA A 336 -18.50 22.65 -8.31
CA ALA A 336 -18.80 22.98 -9.70
C ALA A 336 -18.64 21.74 -10.58
N ALA A 337 -19.64 21.44 -11.39
CA ALA A 337 -19.60 20.36 -12.37
C ALA A 337 -19.29 20.92 -13.76
N ARG A 338 -18.61 20.14 -14.60
CA ARG A 338 -18.38 20.51 -16.00
C ARG A 338 -19.72 20.70 -16.70
N ALA A 339 -19.86 21.80 -17.44
CA ALA A 339 -21.01 21.99 -18.31
C ALA A 339 -21.07 20.83 -19.32
N GLN A 340 -22.21 20.14 -19.38
CA GLN A 340 -22.47 19.18 -20.45
C GLN A 340 -22.76 19.98 -21.72
N LYS A 341 -22.11 19.59 -22.83
CA LYS A 341 -22.45 20.10 -24.16
C LYS A 341 -23.79 19.54 -24.60
#